data_AF-A0A707PTM3-F1
#
_entry.id   AF-A0A707PTM3-F1
#
_cell.length_a   1.000
_cell.length_b   1.000
_cell.length_c   1.000
_cell.angle_alpha   90.00
_cell.angle_beta   90.00
_cell.angle_gamma   90.00
#
_symmetry.space_group_name_H-M   'P 1'
#
loop_
_entity.id
_entity.type
_entity.pdbx_description
1 polymer ?
#
loop_
_entity_poly.entity_id
_entity_poly.type
_entity_poly.pdbx_seq_one_letter_code
_entity_poly.pdbx_strand_id
1 'polypeptide(L)'
;MKKIITALALASIGVASLAHSASFDCSKARSFAEKTICSSPKLSKDDDDLKYLYGYAKASVKDRKAFSEIARALWNSRERCSDYACVEEWYDSAFAIYGAIKAKGIPATNGVTDFAKEPEISPDEKKNESQSNNTKKDFSLYDSKERAAPVEHDAVLYKDTPEAFEFIDTLVGFVRKSSFTCDTVSSFSPMVMSNGFTLSCNGFSYKYDIKNNGGNVAVTVDN
;
A
#
# COMPACT_ATOMS: atom_id res chain seq x y z
N MET A 1 15.78 3.53 -69.08
CA MET A 1 16.19 2.82 -67.85
C MET A 1 15.72 3.65 -66.65
N LYS A 2 14.61 3.27 -66.01
CA LYS A 2 13.99 4.00 -64.88
C LYS A 2 14.58 3.46 -63.57
N LYS A 3 15.24 4.32 -62.79
CA LYS A 3 15.79 3.98 -61.48
C LYS A 3 14.65 4.00 -60.45
N ILE A 4 14.41 2.87 -59.81
CA ILE A 4 13.45 2.72 -58.71
C ILE A 4 14.17 3.16 -57.44
N ILE A 5 13.74 4.26 -56.83
CA ILE A 5 14.24 4.71 -55.53
C ILE A 5 13.30 4.11 -54.48
N THR A 6 13.75 3.04 -53.82
CA THR A 6 13.03 2.40 -52.73
C THR A 6 13.19 3.26 -51.47
N ALA A 7 12.09 3.87 -51.01
CA ALA A 7 12.05 4.65 -49.78
C ALA A 7 12.07 3.71 -48.56
N LEU A 8 13.06 3.88 -47.68
CA LEU A 8 13.14 3.20 -46.40
C LEU A 8 12.54 4.13 -45.33
N ALA A 9 11.25 4.00 -45.06
CA ALA A 9 10.58 4.70 -43.97
C ALA A 9 10.92 3.98 -42.65
N LEU A 10 11.78 4.57 -41.83
CA LEU A 10 11.99 4.15 -40.45
C LEU A 10 10.74 4.51 -39.64
N ALA A 11 9.92 3.50 -39.33
CA ALA A 11 8.84 3.63 -38.37
C ALA A 11 9.43 3.69 -36.95
N SER A 12 9.54 4.90 -36.39
CA SER A 12 9.84 5.12 -34.98
C SER A 12 8.66 4.69 -34.13
N ILE A 13 8.74 3.51 -33.51
CA ILE A 13 7.78 3.05 -32.50
C ILE A 13 7.98 3.92 -31.26
N GLY A 14 7.11 4.90 -31.06
CA GLY A 14 7.06 5.70 -29.83
C GLY A 14 6.64 4.82 -28.67
N VAL A 15 7.54 4.58 -27.73
CA VAL A 15 7.19 3.99 -26.43
C VAL A 15 6.41 5.06 -25.68
N ALA A 16 5.09 4.92 -25.61
CA ALA A 16 4.26 5.77 -24.77
C ALA A 16 4.69 5.56 -23.32
N SER A 17 5.31 6.59 -22.73
CA SER A 17 5.62 6.60 -21.30
C SER A 17 4.32 6.43 -20.54
N LEU A 18 4.13 5.27 -19.91
CA LEU A 18 3.08 5.09 -18.90
C LEU A 18 3.35 6.15 -17.84
N ALA A 19 2.50 7.18 -17.78
CA ALA A 19 2.60 8.23 -16.80
C ALA A 19 2.25 7.63 -15.44
N HIS A 20 3.25 7.12 -14.73
CA HIS A 20 3.12 6.67 -13.36
C HIS A 20 3.00 7.91 -12.47
N SER A 21 1.88 7.99 -11.74
CA SER A 21 1.59 9.07 -10.81
C SER A 21 2.29 8.76 -9.48
N ALA A 22 3.56 9.11 -9.38
CA ALA A 22 4.26 9.15 -8.10
C ALA A 22 4.11 10.57 -7.53
N SER A 23 4.21 10.71 -6.22
CA SER A 23 4.03 12.00 -5.54
C SER A 23 5.16 13.00 -5.85
N PHE A 24 6.20 12.56 -6.56
CA PHE A 24 7.37 13.32 -6.97
C PHE A 24 7.68 13.18 -8.47
N ASP A 25 8.58 14.03 -8.96
CA ASP A 25 8.99 14.06 -10.36
C ASP A 25 9.94 12.89 -10.69
N CYS A 26 9.40 11.87 -11.36
CA CYS A 26 10.16 10.68 -11.75
C CYS A 26 11.35 10.96 -12.67
N SER A 27 11.38 12.10 -13.38
CA SER A 27 12.56 12.50 -14.16
C SER A 27 13.76 12.87 -13.28
N LYS A 28 13.53 13.10 -11.99
CA LYS A 28 14.55 13.48 -10.99
C LYS A 28 14.92 12.36 -10.04
N ALA A 29 14.38 11.15 -10.21
CA ALA A 29 14.66 10.00 -9.35
C ALA A 29 16.16 9.65 -9.35
N ARG A 30 16.77 9.53 -8.17
CA ARG A 30 18.20 9.25 -7.98
C ARG A 30 18.44 7.94 -7.28
N SER A 31 17.77 7.71 -6.15
CA SER A 31 17.99 6.54 -5.33
C SER A 31 17.40 5.28 -5.95
N PHE A 32 17.83 4.13 -5.42
CA PHE A 32 17.23 2.85 -5.80
C PHE A 32 15.72 2.89 -5.57
N ALA A 33 15.29 3.30 -4.37
CA ALA A 33 13.87 3.36 -4.02
C ALA A 33 13.07 4.27 -4.94
N GLU A 34 13.55 5.50 -5.23
CA GLU A 34 12.85 6.42 -6.12
C GLU A 34 12.66 5.85 -7.54
N LYS A 35 13.69 5.22 -8.09
CA LYS A 35 13.61 4.59 -9.42
C LYS A 35 12.66 3.40 -9.42
N THR A 36 12.68 2.60 -8.35
CA THR A 36 11.79 1.45 -8.17
C THR A 36 10.33 1.90 -8.07
N ILE A 37 10.05 2.98 -7.31
CA ILE A 37 8.72 3.59 -7.23
C ILE A 37 8.25 4.07 -8.62
N CYS A 38 9.10 4.78 -9.35
CA CYS A 38 8.74 5.32 -10.66
C CYS A 38 8.55 4.27 -11.76
N SER A 39 9.11 3.07 -11.59
CA SER A 39 9.01 1.98 -12.58
C SER A 39 7.95 0.94 -12.23
N SER A 40 7.45 0.91 -10.99
CA SER A 40 6.38 0.02 -10.55
C SER A 40 5.04 0.75 -10.49
N PRO A 41 4.03 0.36 -11.28
CA PRO A 41 2.68 0.93 -11.17
C PRO A 41 2.09 0.82 -9.76
N LYS A 42 2.34 -0.31 -9.08
CA LYS A 42 1.89 -0.53 -7.70
C LYS A 42 2.54 0.46 -6.73
N LEU A 43 3.87 0.53 -6.71
CA LEU A 43 4.57 1.40 -5.76
C LEU A 43 4.37 2.88 -6.07
N SER A 44 4.21 3.25 -7.34
CA SER A 44 3.80 4.60 -7.72
C SER A 44 2.43 4.96 -7.13
N LYS A 45 1.46 4.04 -7.20
CA LYS A 45 0.12 4.23 -6.62
C LYS A 45 0.19 4.33 -5.10
N ASP A 46 0.98 3.48 -4.46
CA ASP A 46 1.21 3.50 -3.00
C ASP A 46 1.85 4.84 -2.57
N ASP A 47 2.77 5.39 -3.36
CA ASP A 47 3.40 6.69 -3.12
C ASP A 47 2.38 7.85 -3.14
N ASP A 48 1.48 7.83 -4.12
CA ASP A 48 0.40 8.80 -4.23
C ASP A 48 -0.57 8.71 -3.04
N ASP A 49 -1.00 7.51 -2.66
CA ASP A 49 -1.90 7.32 -1.52
C ASP A 49 -1.23 7.76 -0.20
N LEU A 50 0.06 7.46 -0.03
CA LEU A 50 0.83 7.85 1.14
C LEU A 50 0.97 9.38 1.26
N LYS A 51 1.09 10.11 0.14
CA LYS A 51 1.13 11.58 0.11
C LYS A 51 -0.08 12.21 0.82
N TYR A 52 -1.27 11.68 0.56
CA TYR A 52 -2.50 12.17 1.20
C TYR A 52 -2.51 11.84 2.70
N LEU A 53 -2.20 10.59 3.07
CA LEU A 53 -2.14 10.18 4.47
C LEU A 53 -1.11 10.99 5.27
N TYR A 54 0.07 11.22 4.71
CA TYR A 54 1.09 12.12 5.27
C TYR A 54 0.52 13.51 5.54
N GLY A 55 -0.22 14.10 4.59
CA GLY A 55 -0.85 15.40 4.73
C GLY A 55 -1.83 15.46 5.91
N TYR A 56 -2.65 14.42 6.09
CA TYR A 56 -3.60 14.34 7.22
C TYR A 56 -2.90 14.10 8.56
N ALA A 57 -1.94 13.19 8.62
CA ALA A 57 -1.16 12.91 9.82
C ALA A 57 -0.37 14.15 10.26
N LYS A 58 0.16 14.91 9.29
CA LYS A 58 0.79 16.20 9.55
C LYS A 58 -0.22 17.16 10.16
N ALA A 59 -1.40 17.32 9.57
CA ALA A 59 -2.44 18.25 10.04
C ALA A 59 -3.03 17.91 11.42
N SER A 60 -3.03 16.64 11.83
CA SER A 60 -3.62 16.20 13.11
C SER A 60 -2.74 16.47 14.34
N VAL A 61 -1.44 16.76 14.15
CA VAL A 61 -0.50 16.90 15.26
C VAL A 61 -0.23 18.35 15.65
N LYS A 62 -0.10 18.59 16.96
CA LYS A 62 0.36 19.89 17.49
C LYS A 62 1.88 20.02 17.44
N ASP A 63 2.61 18.96 17.78
CA ASP A 63 4.07 18.95 17.72
C ASP A 63 4.57 18.70 16.29
N ARG A 64 4.76 19.80 15.57
CA ARG A 64 5.23 19.80 14.18
C ARG A 64 6.70 19.39 14.04
N LYS A 65 7.49 19.60 15.08
CA LYS A 65 8.91 19.23 15.08
C LYS A 65 9.06 17.71 15.20
N ALA A 66 8.38 17.10 16.17
CA ALA A 66 8.36 15.65 16.33
C ALA A 66 7.84 14.95 15.06
N PHE A 67 6.79 15.48 14.42
CA PHE A 67 6.29 14.93 13.16
C PHE A 67 7.34 14.96 12.05
N SER A 68 8.07 16.08 11.93
CA SER A 68 9.09 16.25 10.90
C SER A 68 10.29 15.31 11.11
N GLU A 69 10.63 14.99 12.36
CA GLU A 69 11.67 14.02 12.70
C GLU A 69 11.28 12.60 12.31
N ILE A 70 10.04 12.19 12.63
CA ILE A 70 9.49 10.89 12.21
C ILE A 70 9.48 10.77 10.68
N ALA A 71 8.96 11.80 9.99
CA ALA A 71 8.89 11.81 8.53
C ALA A 71 10.28 11.71 7.88
N ARG A 72 11.28 12.40 8.45
CA ARG A 72 12.66 12.32 7.98
C ARG A 72 13.28 10.96 8.24
N ALA A 73 13.03 10.35 9.40
CA ALA A 73 13.52 9.03 9.73
C ALA A 73 12.94 7.96 8.78
N LEU A 74 11.64 8.03 8.50
CA LEU A 74 10.97 7.17 7.52
C LEU A 74 11.53 7.38 6.12
N TRP A 75 11.66 8.62 5.66
CA TRP A 75 12.25 8.87 4.34
C TRP A 75 13.69 8.32 4.25
N ASN A 76 14.53 8.56 5.26
CA ASN A 76 15.89 8.04 5.29
C ASN A 76 15.95 6.50 5.30
N SER A 77 14.97 5.80 5.89
CA SER A 77 14.95 4.33 5.86
C SER A 77 14.59 3.80 4.47
N ARG A 78 13.68 4.46 3.76
CA ARG A 78 13.39 4.18 2.34
C ARG A 78 14.65 4.23 1.49
N GLU A 79 15.46 5.27 1.68
CA GLU A 79 16.67 5.50 0.89
C GLU A 79 17.77 4.44 1.12
N ARG A 80 17.63 3.59 2.15
CA ARG A 80 18.55 2.46 2.39
C ARG A 80 18.16 1.17 1.69
N CYS A 81 16.97 1.11 1.08
CA CYS A 81 16.53 -0.08 0.38
C CYS A 81 17.38 -0.38 -0.86
N SER A 82 17.67 -1.67 -1.07
CA SER A 82 18.45 -2.19 -2.19
C SER A 82 17.69 -3.14 -3.11
N ASP A 83 16.44 -3.47 -2.77
CA ASP A 83 15.56 -4.31 -3.57
C ASP A 83 14.09 -3.86 -3.48
N TYR A 84 13.26 -4.43 -4.35
CA TYR A 84 11.83 -4.11 -4.44
C TYR A 84 11.08 -4.43 -3.15
N ALA A 85 11.34 -5.60 -2.55
CA ALA A 85 10.64 -6.07 -1.36
C ALA A 85 10.83 -5.10 -0.18
N CYS A 86 12.06 -4.60 0.02
CA CYS A 86 12.34 -3.58 1.02
C CYS A 86 11.50 -2.30 0.81
N VAL A 87 11.35 -1.85 -0.43
CA VAL A 87 10.56 -0.64 -0.75
C VAL A 87 9.07 -0.87 -0.51
N GLU A 88 8.57 -2.06 -0.84
CA GLU A 88 7.19 -2.46 -0.59
C GLU A 88 6.88 -2.53 0.91
N GLU A 89 7.71 -3.24 1.69
CA GLU A 89 7.58 -3.33 3.16
C GLU A 89 7.73 -1.96 3.84
N TRP A 90 8.52 -1.06 3.26
CA TRP A 90 8.61 0.32 3.73
C TRP A 90 7.28 1.05 3.61
N TYR A 91 6.52 0.86 2.51
CA TYR A 91 5.19 1.47 2.35
C TYR A 91 4.21 0.95 3.40
N ASP A 92 4.19 -0.36 3.67
CA ASP A 92 3.34 -0.95 4.72
C ASP A 92 3.62 -0.29 6.09
N SER A 93 4.90 -0.15 6.42
CA SER A 93 5.35 0.52 7.64
C SER A 93 4.92 2.00 7.68
N ALA A 94 5.10 2.72 6.57
CA ALA A 94 4.77 4.13 6.47
C ALA A 94 3.25 4.38 6.59
N PHE A 95 2.42 3.55 5.94
CA PHE A 95 0.96 3.61 6.08
C PHE A 95 0.52 3.35 7.51
N ALA A 96 1.09 2.35 8.19
CA ALA A 96 0.78 2.05 9.58
C ALA A 96 1.14 3.22 10.51
N ILE A 97 2.34 3.79 10.36
CA ILE A 97 2.84 4.86 11.23
C ILE A 97 2.03 6.15 11.04
N TYR A 98 1.84 6.61 9.80
CA TYR A 98 1.04 7.82 9.57
C TYR A 98 -0.44 7.60 9.92
N GLY A 99 -0.98 6.40 9.71
CA GLY A 99 -2.32 6.03 10.17
C GLY A 99 -2.47 6.14 11.68
N ALA A 100 -1.48 5.66 12.44
CA ALA A 100 -1.44 5.76 13.90
C ALA A 100 -1.32 7.22 14.37
N ILE A 101 -0.41 8.00 13.78
CA ILE A 101 -0.22 9.42 14.11
C ILE A 101 -1.50 10.23 13.84
N LYS A 102 -2.17 9.94 12.73
CA LYS A 102 -3.45 10.57 12.43
C LYS A 102 -4.51 10.24 13.48
N ALA A 103 -4.64 8.97 13.85
CA ALA A 103 -5.71 8.51 14.74
C ALA A 103 -5.49 8.90 16.21
N LYS A 104 -4.24 8.87 16.67
CA LYS A 104 -3.89 8.95 18.10
C LYS A 104 -2.93 10.09 18.44
N GLY A 105 -2.44 10.83 17.44
CA GLY A 105 -1.34 11.78 17.60
C GLY A 105 0.01 11.06 17.68
N ILE A 106 1.07 11.86 17.83
CA ILE A 106 2.41 11.30 18.09
C ILE A 106 2.45 10.83 19.54
N PRO A 107 2.77 9.55 19.82
CA PRO A 107 2.91 9.08 21.17
C PRO A 107 3.99 9.91 21.88
N ALA A 108 3.70 10.35 23.11
CA ALA A 108 4.67 11.05 23.94
C ALA A 108 5.74 10.05 24.40
N THR A 109 6.70 9.76 23.53
CA THR A 109 7.91 9.04 23.93
C THR A 109 8.86 10.06 24.53
N ASN A 110 9.21 9.88 25.81
CA ASN A 110 10.32 10.56 26.44
C ASN A 110 11.62 10.12 25.74
N GLY A 111 11.98 10.78 24.64
CA GLY A 111 13.35 10.88 24.14
C GLY A 111 14.14 9.60 23.90
N VAL A 112 13.53 8.50 23.43
CA VAL A 112 14.27 7.37 22.86
C VAL A 112 13.64 6.97 21.52
N THR A 113 14.39 7.22 20.46
CA THR A 113 14.11 6.77 19.09
C THR A 113 14.30 5.26 19.00
N ASP A 114 13.26 4.48 19.29
CA ASP A 114 13.28 3.01 19.15
C ASP A 114 12.68 2.50 17.82
N PHE A 115 12.50 3.37 16.82
CA PHE A 115 12.19 2.94 15.45
C PHE A 115 13.43 2.48 14.66
N ALA A 116 14.59 2.40 15.32
CA ALA A 116 15.87 2.04 14.71
C ALA A 116 16.78 1.21 15.65
N LYS A 117 16.21 0.37 16.52
CA LYS A 117 16.99 -0.67 17.18
C LYS A 117 16.72 -2.02 16.53
N GLU A 118 17.62 -2.37 15.61
CA GLU A 118 17.97 -3.77 15.37
C GLU A 118 18.28 -4.43 16.73
N PRO A 119 17.80 -5.65 17.00
CA PRO A 119 18.02 -6.25 18.30
C PRO A 119 19.52 -6.53 18.46
N GLU A 120 20.16 -5.83 19.39
CA GLU A 120 21.50 -6.20 19.87
C GLU A 120 21.40 -7.57 20.53
N ILE A 121 21.92 -8.57 19.82
CA ILE A 121 22.16 -9.92 20.32
C ILE A 121 23.32 -9.83 21.32
N SER A 122 23.03 -10.07 22.60
CA SER A 122 24.06 -10.43 23.58
C SER A 122 24.31 -11.94 23.50
N PRO A 123 25.57 -12.39 23.55
CA PRO A 123 25.98 -13.71 23.11
C PRO A 123 25.89 -14.69 24.27
N ASP A 124 24.94 -15.62 24.25
CA ASP A 124 25.09 -16.96 24.84
C ASP A 124 23.81 -17.76 24.59
N GLU A 125 23.78 -18.44 23.43
CA GLU A 125 23.38 -19.85 23.30
C GLU A 125 23.35 -20.20 21.80
N LYS A 126 24.52 -20.55 21.26
CA LYS A 126 24.62 -21.27 20.00
C LYS A 126 24.41 -22.77 20.26
N LYS A 127 23.38 -23.33 19.61
CA LYS A 127 23.24 -24.68 18.98
C LYS A 127 21.76 -25.04 19.03
N ASN A 128 21.04 -25.41 17.98
CA ASN A 128 21.23 -25.70 16.56
C ASN A 128 19.98 -25.08 15.89
N GLU A 129 19.89 -24.74 14.62
CA GLU A 129 20.10 -25.60 13.46
C GLU A 129 19.86 -24.72 12.23
N SER A 130 20.73 -24.86 11.24
CA SER A 130 20.51 -24.35 9.90
C SER A 130 19.32 -25.10 9.29
N GLN A 131 18.25 -24.41 8.91
CA GLN A 131 17.49 -24.73 7.71
C GLN A 131 16.54 -23.59 7.33
N SER A 132 16.85 -23.00 6.17
CA SER A 132 15.89 -22.36 5.28
C SER A 132 14.61 -23.21 5.21
N ASN A 133 13.50 -22.68 5.69
CA ASN A 133 12.18 -23.25 5.40
C ASN A 133 11.27 -22.15 4.92
N ASN A 134 11.02 -22.23 3.62
CA ASN A 134 10.04 -21.51 2.85
C ASN A 134 8.64 -21.91 3.38
N THR A 135 8.17 -21.25 4.43
CA THR A 135 6.81 -21.50 4.94
C THR A 135 5.84 -20.74 4.05
N LYS A 136 5.34 -21.44 3.02
CA LYS A 136 4.16 -21.06 2.25
C LYS A 136 3.08 -20.56 3.22
N LYS A 137 2.64 -19.29 3.11
CA LYS A 137 1.50 -18.75 3.87
C LYS A 137 0.37 -19.79 3.78
N ASP A 138 -0.09 -20.29 4.93
CA ASP A 138 -1.16 -21.27 4.97
C ASP A 138 -2.49 -20.59 4.70
N PHE A 139 -2.83 -20.48 3.40
CA PHE A 139 -4.08 -19.90 2.91
C PHE A 139 -5.31 -20.80 3.18
N SER A 140 -5.16 -21.98 3.79
CA SER A 140 -6.29 -22.92 3.99
C SER A 140 -7.35 -22.40 4.96
N LEU A 141 -6.98 -21.52 5.90
CA LEU A 141 -7.93 -20.80 6.76
C LEU A 141 -8.78 -19.76 5.97
N TYR A 142 -8.29 -19.34 4.80
CA TYR A 142 -8.79 -18.21 3.99
C TYR A 142 -9.76 -18.65 2.88
N ASP A 143 -9.80 -19.96 2.59
CA ASP A 143 -10.53 -20.63 1.50
C ASP A 143 -11.75 -21.43 2.03
N SER A 144 -12.37 -20.94 3.11
CA SER A 144 -13.61 -21.53 3.61
C SER A 144 -14.78 -21.16 2.70
N LYS A 145 -15.60 -22.16 2.38
CA LYS A 145 -16.64 -22.20 1.34
C LYS A 145 -17.83 -21.23 1.54
N GLU A 146 -17.79 -20.36 2.55
CA GLU A 146 -18.92 -19.53 3.00
C GLU A 146 -18.68 -18.02 2.93
N ARG A 147 -17.52 -17.56 2.43
CA ARG A 147 -17.24 -16.12 2.33
C ARG A 147 -18.06 -15.41 1.26
N ALA A 148 -18.30 -14.11 1.46
CA ALA A 148 -19.07 -13.30 0.52
C ALA A 148 -18.33 -13.16 -0.81
N ALA A 149 -17.01 -12.97 -0.78
CA ALA A 149 -16.13 -13.07 -1.94
C ALA A 149 -14.75 -13.62 -1.53
N PRO A 150 -14.11 -14.47 -2.37
CA PRO A 150 -12.73 -14.86 -2.17
C PRO A 150 -11.81 -13.62 -2.18
N VAL A 151 -10.77 -13.65 -1.35
CA VAL A 151 -9.70 -12.65 -1.35
C VAL A 151 -8.59 -13.12 -2.28
N GLU A 152 -8.11 -12.23 -3.15
CA GLU A 152 -7.06 -12.53 -4.12
C GLU A 152 -5.73 -12.81 -3.42
N HIS A 153 -4.87 -13.62 -4.05
CA HIS A 153 -3.60 -14.03 -3.46
C HIS A 153 -2.64 -12.85 -3.27
N ASP A 154 -2.79 -11.82 -4.09
CA ASP A 154 -2.05 -10.55 -4.10
C ASP A 154 -2.84 -9.40 -3.46
N ALA A 155 -3.90 -9.71 -2.72
CA ALA A 155 -4.73 -8.69 -2.11
C ALA A 155 -4.00 -7.89 -1.03
N VAL A 156 -4.25 -6.57 -0.99
CA VAL A 156 -3.68 -5.66 0.00
C VAL A 156 -4.71 -5.38 1.09
N LEU A 157 -4.51 -5.96 2.28
CA LEU A 157 -5.44 -5.84 3.39
C LEU A 157 -4.87 -4.96 4.49
N TYR A 158 -5.71 -4.12 5.08
CA TYR A 158 -5.33 -3.33 6.25
C TYR A 158 -4.86 -4.18 7.44
N LYS A 159 -5.42 -5.40 7.58
CA LYS A 159 -5.06 -6.39 8.61
C LYS A 159 -5.28 -7.81 8.09
N ASP A 160 -4.34 -8.69 8.42
CA ASP A 160 -4.42 -10.13 8.16
C ASP A 160 -4.87 -10.88 9.43
N THR A 161 -6.10 -10.60 9.90
CA THR A 161 -6.71 -11.28 11.05
C THR A 161 -8.10 -11.83 10.72
N PRO A 162 -8.57 -12.92 11.36
CA PRO A 162 -9.90 -13.48 11.12
C PRO A 162 -11.04 -12.44 11.18
N GLU A 163 -10.98 -11.51 12.14
CA GLU A 163 -11.98 -10.46 12.32
C GLU A 163 -12.01 -9.47 11.15
N ALA A 164 -10.84 -9.21 10.53
CA ALA A 164 -10.76 -8.37 9.35
C ALA A 164 -11.44 -9.05 8.14
N PHE A 165 -11.37 -10.38 8.03
CA PHE A 165 -12.04 -11.13 6.96
C PHE A 165 -13.56 -11.14 7.10
N GLU A 166 -14.10 -11.35 8.30
CA GLU A 166 -15.55 -11.21 8.55
C GLU A 166 -16.04 -9.80 8.21
N PHE A 167 -15.21 -8.80 8.52
CA PHE A 167 -15.52 -7.42 8.19
C PHE A 167 -15.48 -7.17 6.67
N ILE A 168 -14.51 -7.75 5.94
CA ILE A 168 -14.46 -7.71 4.47
C ILE A 168 -15.73 -8.33 3.87
N ASP A 169 -16.21 -9.46 4.38
CA ASP A 169 -17.45 -10.08 3.90
C ASP A 169 -18.65 -9.15 4.05
N THR A 170 -18.71 -8.44 5.17
CA THR A 170 -19.73 -7.40 5.42
C THR A 170 -19.66 -6.28 4.39
N LEU A 171 -18.46 -5.81 4.05
CA LEU A 171 -18.25 -4.76 3.04
C LEU A 171 -18.65 -5.21 1.63
N VAL A 172 -18.28 -6.43 1.23
CA VAL A 172 -18.70 -7.05 -0.05
C VAL A 172 -20.23 -7.09 -0.12
N GLY A 173 -20.89 -7.45 1.00
CA GLY A 173 -22.34 -7.45 1.11
C GLY A 173 -22.96 -6.08 0.83
N PHE A 174 -22.41 -5.00 1.40
CA PHE A 174 -22.88 -3.63 1.13
C PHE A 174 -22.72 -3.22 -0.33
N VAL A 175 -21.59 -3.57 -0.96
CA VAL A 175 -21.32 -3.29 -2.38
C VAL A 175 -22.35 -3.98 -3.27
N ARG A 176 -22.55 -5.29 -3.10
CA ARG A 176 -23.52 -6.05 -3.91
C ARG A 176 -24.96 -5.64 -3.67
N LYS A 177 -25.34 -5.34 -2.42
CA LYS A 177 -26.68 -4.82 -2.09
C LYS A 177 -26.96 -3.46 -2.76
N SER A 178 -25.91 -2.69 -3.02
CA SER A 178 -25.96 -1.44 -3.77
C SER A 178 -25.92 -1.65 -5.30
N SER A 179 -26.09 -2.90 -5.76
CA SER A 179 -26.07 -3.32 -7.18
C SER A 179 -24.72 -3.17 -7.89
N PHE A 180 -23.61 -3.06 -7.15
CA PHE A 180 -22.25 -3.09 -7.70
C PHE A 180 -21.66 -4.50 -7.69
N THR A 181 -20.63 -4.74 -8.51
CA THR A 181 -19.96 -6.04 -8.62
C THR A 181 -18.71 -6.12 -7.75
N CYS A 182 -18.59 -7.20 -6.99
CA CYS A 182 -17.38 -7.52 -6.25
C CYS A 182 -17.32 -9.05 -6.14
N ASP A 183 -16.67 -9.70 -7.10
CA ASP A 183 -16.59 -11.16 -7.23
C ASP A 183 -15.36 -11.70 -6.49
N THR A 184 -14.27 -10.92 -6.48
CA THR A 184 -13.04 -11.15 -5.71
C THR A 184 -12.62 -9.86 -4.99
N VAL A 185 -11.93 -9.96 -3.86
CA VAL A 185 -11.42 -8.82 -3.09
C VAL A 185 -9.94 -8.62 -3.35
N SER A 186 -9.58 -7.45 -3.87
CA SER A 186 -8.21 -7.04 -4.21
C SER A 186 -7.61 -6.14 -3.14
N SER A 187 -8.42 -5.34 -2.44
CA SER A 187 -7.93 -4.58 -1.29
C SER A 187 -9.01 -4.18 -0.31
N PHE A 188 -8.62 -3.99 0.94
CA PHE A 188 -9.46 -3.43 1.99
C PHE A 188 -8.67 -2.44 2.85
N SER A 189 -9.14 -1.20 2.95
CA SER A 189 -8.51 -0.19 3.79
C SER A 189 -9.53 0.77 4.43
N PRO A 190 -9.29 1.25 5.67
CA PRO A 190 -10.11 2.28 6.28
C PRO A 190 -9.91 3.63 5.60
N MET A 191 -11.01 4.35 5.38
CA MET A 191 -10.95 5.71 4.86
C MET A 191 -10.40 6.65 5.91
N VAL A 192 -9.52 7.53 5.45
CA VAL A 192 -8.76 8.41 6.31
C VAL A 192 -9.66 9.56 6.82
N MET A 193 -10.51 10.17 5.99
CA MET A 193 -11.30 11.34 6.38
C MET A 193 -12.75 11.07 6.80
N SER A 194 -13.22 9.84 6.69
CA SER A 194 -14.63 9.50 6.91
C SER A 194 -14.76 8.21 7.70
N ASN A 195 -15.90 8.03 8.35
CA ASN A 195 -16.29 6.78 8.99
C ASN A 195 -16.69 5.76 7.92
N GLY A 196 -15.70 5.28 7.17
CA GLY A 196 -15.91 4.40 6.02
C GLY A 196 -14.67 3.62 5.64
N PHE A 197 -14.81 2.81 4.61
CA PHE A 197 -13.78 1.91 4.11
C PHE A 197 -13.74 1.97 2.59
N THR A 198 -12.54 1.79 2.06
CA THR A 198 -12.32 1.58 0.64
C THR A 198 -12.16 0.08 0.42
N LEU A 199 -12.94 -0.46 -0.52
CA LEU A 199 -12.85 -1.84 -0.96
C LEU A 199 -12.56 -1.86 -2.46
N SER A 200 -11.48 -2.52 -2.87
CA SER A 200 -11.21 -2.76 -4.30
C SER A 200 -11.52 -4.22 -4.64
N CYS A 201 -12.12 -4.44 -5.80
CA CYS A 201 -12.57 -5.75 -6.24
C CYS A 201 -12.15 -6.07 -7.68
N ASN A 202 -12.11 -7.37 -8.00
CA ASN A 202 -11.89 -7.90 -9.36
C ASN A 202 -10.56 -7.44 -9.97
N GLY A 203 -9.44 -7.77 -9.34
CA GLY A 203 -8.10 -7.36 -9.76
C GLY A 203 -7.92 -5.84 -9.77
N PHE A 204 -8.43 -5.15 -8.75
CA PHE A 204 -8.43 -3.69 -8.63
C PHE A 204 -9.22 -2.94 -9.72
N SER A 205 -10.03 -3.64 -10.52
CA SER A 205 -10.82 -3.02 -11.60
C SER A 205 -11.92 -2.08 -11.08
N TYR A 206 -12.39 -2.31 -9.86
CA TYR A 206 -13.39 -1.49 -9.20
C TYR A 206 -12.93 -1.07 -7.83
N LYS A 207 -13.16 0.19 -7.47
CA LYS A 207 -12.85 0.76 -6.17
C LYS A 207 -14.11 1.43 -5.59
N TYR A 208 -14.46 1.05 -4.37
CA TYR A 208 -15.69 1.49 -3.71
C TYR A 208 -15.39 2.19 -2.40
N ASP A 209 -16.01 3.35 -2.21
CA ASP A 209 -16.12 4.05 -0.95
C ASP A 209 -17.38 3.59 -0.22
N ILE A 210 -17.23 3.02 0.98
CA ILE A 210 -18.32 2.50 1.80
C ILE A 210 -18.38 3.33 3.09
N LYS A 211 -19.34 4.23 3.22
CA LYS A 211 -19.46 5.19 4.34
C LYS A 211 -20.66 4.87 5.22
N ASN A 212 -20.48 4.96 6.54
CA ASN A 212 -21.57 4.84 7.52
C ASN A 212 -22.00 6.23 8.01
N ASN A 213 -23.21 6.64 7.61
CA ASN A 213 -23.83 7.91 7.98
C ASN A 213 -24.88 7.69 9.09
N GLY A 214 -24.43 7.26 10.28
CA GLY A 214 -25.29 7.11 11.45
C GLY A 214 -26.29 5.94 11.35
N GLY A 215 -25.87 4.82 10.78
CA GLY A 215 -26.70 3.61 10.59
C GLY A 215 -27.13 3.38 9.14
N ASN A 216 -27.02 4.40 8.28
CA ASN A 216 -27.24 4.28 6.85
C ASN A 216 -25.90 4.10 6.12
N VAL A 217 -25.71 2.95 5.48
CA VAL A 217 -24.52 2.66 4.69
C VAL A 217 -24.72 3.17 3.25
N ALA A 218 -23.80 4.00 2.78
CA ALA A 218 -23.74 4.48 1.40
C ALA A 218 -22.50 3.88 0.71
N VAL A 219 -22.71 3.32 -0.48
CA VAL A 219 -21.62 2.82 -1.33
C VAL A 219 -21.55 3.68 -2.58
N THR A 220 -20.36 4.18 -2.90
CA THR A 220 -20.08 4.97 -4.10
C THR A 220 -18.85 4.43 -4.83
N VAL A 221 -18.81 4.57 -6.15
CA VAL A 221 -17.60 4.29 -6.94
C VAL A 221 -16.60 5.41 -6.69
N ASP A 222 -15.37 5.05 -6.34
CA ASP A 222 -14.24 5.97 -6.25
C ASP A 222 -13.62 6.12 -7.65
N ASN A 223 -13.74 7.31 -8.23
CA ASN A 223 -13.27 7.65 -9.58
C ASN A 223 -11.88 8.29 -9.55
#